data_AF-A0A136L467-F1
#
_entry.id   AF-A0A136L467-F1
#
_cell.length_a   1.000
_cell.length_b   1.000
_cell.length_c   1.000
_cell.angle_alpha   90.00
_cell.angle_beta   90.00
_cell.angle_gamma   90.00
#
_symmetry.space_group_name_H-M   'P 1'
#
loop_
_entity.id
_entity.type
_entity.pdbx_description
1 polymer ?
#
loop_
_entity_poly.entity_id
_entity_poly.type
_entity_poly.pdbx_seq_one_letter_code
_entity_poly.pdbx_strand_id
1 'polypeptide(L)'
;MRFSGVFLAPEDGLYAFSLTSDDGSRLWMHDELTVDNDGLHGPATRRAVVGLKAGYHPLRIEYFNGTGGRELKVEVVGPGGKKLGGPENWAH
;
A
#
# COMPACT_ATOMS: atom_id res chain seq x y z
N MET A 1 -5.56 6.90 11.27
CA MET A 1 -6.50 5.94 10.65
C MET A 1 -5.77 4.64 10.41
N ARG A 2 -6.46 3.50 10.58
CA ARG A 2 -5.92 2.17 10.28
C ARG A 2 -6.90 1.42 9.41
N PHE A 3 -6.41 0.83 8.32
CA PHE A 3 -7.11 -0.06 7.43
C PHE A 3 -6.47 -1.44 7.50
N SER A 4 -7.27 -2.49 7.55
CA SER A 4 -6.81 -3.87 7.49
C SER A 4 -7.69 -4.61 6.49
N GLY A 5 -7.08 -5.52 5.74
CA GLY A 5 -7.77 -6.31 4.72
C GLY A 5 -6.81 -7.29 4.08
N VAL A 6 -7.21 -7.84 2.93
CA VAL A 6 -6.37 -8.73 2.14
C VAL A 6 -6.20 -8.19 0.71
N PHE A 7 -4.99 -8.36 0.18
CA PHE A 7 -4.67 -8.12 -1.23
C PHE A 7 -4.71 -9.45 -1.97
N LEU A 8 -5.51 -9.54 -3.04
CA LEU A 8 -5.49 -10.68 -3.95
C LEU A 8 -4.45 -10.48 -5.05
N ALA A 9 -3.34 -11.21 -4.96
CA ALA A 9 -2.37 -11.36 -6.02
C ALA A 9 -2.92 -12.36 -7.08
N PRO A 10 -3.22 -11.92 -8.32
CA PRO A 10 -3.80 -12.81 -9.33
C PRO A 10 -2.83 -13.89 -9.84
N GLU A 11 -1.53 -13.65 -9.72
CA GLU A 11 -0.47 -14.55 -10.17
C GLU A 11 0.80 -14.40 -9.34
N ASP A 12 1.71 -15.36 -9.43
CA ASP A 12 3.04 -15.24 -8.84
C ASP A 12 3.81 -14.09 -9.49
N GLY A 13 4.50 -13.26 -8.69
CA GLY A 13 5.45 -12.31 -9.23
C GLY A 13 5.77 -11.13 -8.32
N LEU A 14 6.34 -10.08 -8.92
CA LEU A 14 6.73 -8.86 -8.23
C LEU A 14 5.61 -7.83 -8.31
N TYR A 15 5.28 -7.26 -7.14
CA TYR A 15 4.24 -6.26 -6.96
C TYR A 15 4.85 -5.01 -6.35
N ALA A 16 4.60 -3.88 -6.99
CA ALA A 16 5.04 -2.58 -6.53
C ALA A 16 3.90 -1.84 -5.84
N PHE A 17 4.04 -1.63 -4.53
CA PHE A 17 3.11 -0.86 -3.71
C PHE A 17 3.63 0.55 -3.55
N SER A 18 2.78 1.55 -3.76
CA SER A 18 3.11 2.96 -3.55
C SER A 18 2.09 3.62 -2.63
N LEU A 19 2.57 4.42 -1.67
CA LEU A 19 1.78 5.28 -0.82
C LEU A 19 2.13 6.73 -1.12
N THR A 20 1.12 7.56 -1.37
CA THR A 20 1.24 9.02 -1.38
C THR A 20 0.48 9.57 -0.19
N SER A 21 1.11 10.39 0.65
CA SER A 21 0.42 10.99 1.80
C SER A 21 0.97 12.36 2.22
N ASP A 22 0.10 13.10 2.92
CA ASP A 22 0.37 14.32 3.70
C ASP A 22 -0.45 14.23 5.01
N ASP A 23 0.11 14.05 6.21
CA ASP A 23 1.51 13.73 6.53
C ASP A 23 1.81 12.23 6.23
N GLY A 24 2.11 11.41 7.24
CA GLY A 24 2.70 10.10 6.99
C GLY A 24 1.72 8.93 6.84
N SER A 25 2.22 7.88 6.20
CA SER A 25 1.53 6.61 6.00
C SER A 25 2.49 5.43 5.98
N ARG A 26 1.98 4.25 6.30
CA ARG A 26 2.75 2.99 6.32
C ARG A 26 1.91 1.85 5.78
N LEU A 27 2.53 0.93 5.05
CA LEU A 27 1.92 -0.31 4.56
C LEU A 27 2.70 -1.50 5.12
N TRP A 28 1.97 -2.47 5.68
CA TRP A 28 2.49 -3.76 6.09
C TRP A 28 1.89 -4.85 5.22
N MET A 29 2.71 -5.82 4.86
CA MET A 29 2.35 -7.03 4.12
C MET A 29 2.81 -8.22 4.96
N HIS A 30 1.89 -9.12 5.37
CA HIS A 30 2.20 -10.21 6.32
C HIS A 30 2.90 -9.72 7.61
N ASP A 31 2.44 -8.60 8.16
CA ASP A 31 3.02 -7.93 9.34
C ASP A 31 4.45 -7.37 9.15
N GLU A 32 5.04 -7.51 7.97
CA GLU A 32 6.31 -6.88 7.61
C GLU A 32 6.10 -5.48 7.04
N LEU A 33 6.81 -4.48 7.59
CA LEU A 33 6.76 -3.10 7.10
C LEU A 33 7.33 -3.04 5.68
N THR A 34 6.44 -2.79 4.72
CA THR A 34 6.75 -2.83 3.29
C THR A 34 6.98 -1.43 2.74
N VAL A 35 6.07 -0.50 3.00
CA VAL A 35 6.25 0.91 2.62
C VAL A 35 6.25 1.74 3.90
N ASP A 36 7.34 2.46 4.12
CA ASP A 36 7.47 3.43 5.19
C ASP A 36 7.51 4.85 4.61
N ASN A 37 6.41 5.58 4.77
CA ASN A 37 6.26 6.99 4.47
C ASN A 37 5.82 7.73 5.74
N ASP A 38 6.33 7.33 6.91
CA ASP A 38 5.96 7.92 8.20
C ASP A 38 6.67 9.25 8.46
N GLY A 39 6.21 9.99 9.48
CA GLY A 39 6.75 11.30 9.86
C GLY A 39 6.02 12.51 9.27
N LEU A 40 6.32 13.69 9.80
CA LEU A 40 5.73 14.95 9.36
C LEU A 40 6.36 15.40 8.05
N HIS A 41 5.53 15.58 7.02
CA HIS A 41 5.95 16.02 5.70
C HIS A 41 4.75 16.44 4.86
N GLY A 42 4.95 17.37 3.92
CA GLY A 42 3.95 17.64 2.88
C GLY A 42 3.78 16.44 1.92
N PRO A 43 3.02 16.58 0.82
CA PRO A 43 2.71 15.47 -0.08
C PRO A 43 3.97 14.74 -0.58
N ALA A 44 4.10 13.47 -0.21
CA ALA A 44 5.23 12.64 -0.59
C ALA A 44 4.79 11.23 -0.96
N THR A 45 5.46 10.66 -1.98
CA THR A 45 5.26 9.27 -2.40
C THR A 45 6.43 8.39 -1.98
N ARG A 46 6.13 7.19 -1.45
CA ARG A 46 7.11 6.12 -1.23
C ARG A 46 6.61 4.83 -1.86
N ARG A 47 7.56 3.97 -2.24
CA ARG A 47 7.29 2.74 -2.97
C ARG A 47 8.21 1.61 -2.50
N ALA A 48 7.67 0.40 -2.49
CA ALA A 48 8.44 -0.84 -2.32
C ALA A 48 7.96 -1.91 -3.31
N VAL A 49 8.82 -2.91 -3.54
CA VAL A 49 8.52 -4.06 -4.39
C VAL A 49 8.57 -5.33 -3.53
N VAL A 50 7.53 -6.14 -3.61
CA VAL A 50 7.38 -7.39 -2.85
C VAL A 50 7.12 -8.54 -3.81
N GLY A 51 7.78 -9.68 -3.57
CA GLY A 51 7.45 -10.93 -4.25
C GLY A 51 6.27 -11.60 -3.58
N LEU A 52 5.20 -11.84 -4.33
CA LEU A 52 3.99 -12.52 -3.85
C LEU A 52 3.70 -13.76 -4.68
N LYS A 53 3.07 -14.73 -4.03
CA LYS A 53 2.47 -15.88 -4.70
C LYS A 53 1.05 -15.53 -5.14
N ALA A 54 0.47 -16.27 -6.07
CA ALA A 54 -0.94 -16.14 -6.38
C ALA A 54 -1.77 -16.46 -5.11
N GLY A 55 -2.73 -15.61 -4.78
CA GLY A 55 -3.60 -15.79 -3.62
C GLY A 55 -3.76 -14.54 -2.75
N TYR A 56 -4.32 -14.75 -1.56
CA TYR A 56 -4.63 -13.68 -0.62
C TYR A 56 -3.47 -13.41 0.33
N HIS A 57 -3.12 -12.14 0.44
CA HIS A 57 -2.05 -11.65 1.31
C HIS A 57 -2.60 -10.61 2.28
N PRO A 58 -2.52 -10.85 3.60
CA PRO A 58 -2.97 -9.86 4.58
C PRO A 58 -2.13 -8.60 4.48
N LEU A 59 -2.82 -7.46 4.52
CA LEU A 59 -2.19 -6.15 4.55
C LEU A 59 -2.83 -5.25 5.60
N ARG A 60 -2.04 -4.28 6.03
CA ARG A 60 -2.48 -3.17 6.85
C ARG A 60 -1.94 -1.88 6.27
N ILE A 61 -2.74 -0.83 6.33
CA ILE A 61 -2.30 0.53 6.04
C ILE A 61 -2.60 1.40 7.25
N GLU A 62 -1.63 2.18 7.67
CA GLU A 62 -1.80 3.22 8.68
C GLU A 62 -1.53 4.56 8.02
N TYR A 63 -2.34 5.53 8.40
CA TYR A 63 -2.22 6.90 7.93
C TYR A 63 -2.41 7.83 9.10
N PHE A 64 -1.61 8.88 9.17
CA PHE A 64 -1.80 9.95 10.11
C PHE A 64 -1.65 11.30 9.41
N ASN A 65 -2.28 12.30 10.00
CA ASN A 65 -2.16 13.67 9.58
C ASN A 65 -2.00 14.52 10.83
N GLY A 66 -0.87 15.22 10.92
CA GLY A 66 -0.54 16.08 12.04
C GLY A 66 -1.00 17.51 11.82
N THR A 67 -0.84 18.05 10.61
CA THR A 67 -1.13 19.46 10.29
C THR A 67 -1.51 19.67 8.82
N GLY A 68 -2.13 20.79 8.47
CA GLY A 68 -2.21 21.23 7.06
C GLY A 68 -3.12 20.41 6.14
N GLY A 69 -2.64 20.13 4.93
CA GLY A 69 -3.35 19.41 3.86
C GLY A 69 -3.55 17.93 4.20
N ARG A 70 -4.49 17.25 3.54
CA ARG A 70 -4.75 15.82 3.77
C ARG A 70 -4.74 15.05 2.45
N GLU A 71 -3.84 14.09 2.33
CA GLU A 71 -3.79 13.17 1.20
C GLU A 71 -3.46 11.76 1.67
N LEU A 72 -4.15 10.77 1.08
CA LEU A 72 -3.75 9.37 1.14
C LEU A 72 -4.16 8.71 -0.18
N LYS A 73 -3.19 8.17 -0.91
CA LYS A 73 -3.38 7.39 -2.13
C LYS A 73 -2.57 6.11 -2.06
N VAL A 74 -3.17 5.02 -2.51
CA VAL A 74 -2.55 3.70 -2.59
C VAL A 74 -2.57 3.25 -4.04
N GLU A 75 -1.42 2.86 -4.58
CA GLU A 75 -1.30 2.33 -5.94
C GLU A 75 -0.53 1.01 -5.92
N VAL A 76 -1.00 0.04 -6.71
CA VAL A 76 -0.34 -1.26 -6.86
C VAL A 76 -0.09 -1.54 -8.33
N VAL A 77 1.11 -1.99 -8.67
CA VAL A 77 1.47 -2.45 -10.02
C VAL A 77 2.02 -3.86 -9.92
N GLY A 78 1.31 -4.83 -10.49
CA GLY A 78 1.72 -6.23 -10.55
C GLY A 78 2.62 -6.57 -11.74
N PRO A 79 2.87 -7.86 -11.97
CA PRO A 79 3.68 -8.35 -13.08
C PRO A 79 3.21 -7.80 -14.43
N GLY A 80 4.18 -7.58 -15.34
CA GLY A 80 3.89 -7.00 -16.66
C GLY A 80 3.42 -5.54 -16.64
N GLY A 81 3.49 -4.83 -15.51
CA GLY A 81 3.05 -3.44 -15.40
C GLY A 81 1.54 -3.29 -15.21
N LYS A 82 0.84 -4.37 -14.87
CA LYS A 82 -0.62 -4.35 -14.65
C LYS A 82 -0.95 -3.51 -13.42
N LYS A 83 -1.69 -2.42 -13.60
CA LYS A 83 -2.23 -1.64 -12.47
C LYS A 83 -3.31 -2.45 -11.76
N LEU A 84 -3.23 -2.50 -10.44
CA LEU A 84 -4.15 -3.19 -9.54
C LEU A 84 -4.63 -2.18 -8.49
N GLY A 85 -5.86 -2.35 -8.01
CA GLY A 85 -6.43 -1.39 -7.06
C GLY A 85 -7.94 -1.25 -7.07
N GLY A 86 -8.66 -1.99 -7.92
CA GLY A 86 -10.10 -2.08 -7.86
C GLY A 86 -10.59 -2.98 -6.71
N PRO A 87 -11.88 -2.88 -6.32
CA PRO A 87 -12.46 -3.65 -5.22
C PRO A 87 -12.31 -5.17 -5.37
N GLU A 88 -12.07 -5.68 -6.57
CA GLU A 88 -11.75 -7.08 -6.83
C GLU A 88 -10.42 -7.55 -6.21
N ASN A 89 -9.49 -6.64 -5.94
CA ASN A 89 -8.20 -6.94 -5.33
C ASN A 89 -8.14 -6.66 -3.82
N TRP A 90 -9.20 -6.09 -3.24
CA TRP A 90 -9.31 -5.74 -1.83
C TRP A 90 -10.52 -6.44 -1.21
N ALA A 91 -10.32 -7.35 -0.27
CA ALA A 91 -11.42 -7.84 0.56
C ALA A 91 -11.29 -7.32 1.99
N HIS A 92 -12.42 -6.91 2.55
CA HIS A 92 -12.60 -6.40 3.91
C HIS A 92 -12.86 -7.54 4.91
#